data_AF-A0A0K9CMM6-F1
#
_entry.id   AF-A0A0K9CMM6-F1
#
_cell.length_a   1.000
_cell.length_b   1.000
_cell.length_c   1.000
_cell.angle_alpha   90.00
_cell.angle_beta   90.00
_cell.angle_gamma   90.00
#
_symmetry.space_group_name_H-M   'P 1'
#
loop_
_entity.id
_entity.type
_entity.pdbx_description
1 polymer ?
#
loop_
_entity_poly.entity_id
_entity_poly.type
_entity_poly.pdbx_seq_one_letter_code
_entity_poly.pdbx_strand_id
1 'polypeptide(L)'
;MNENEKNNLISSGKIYKVIFGNKRRYLINNKTFYLEKNEEILEKIKIEFHSNLLNFIKKFLDKFRIEKKKLIIISDYLYRKYVIENMFIKTMKEKELSLGKEEIIEKIKNGKTPWNEYLPNLSLETIKDGHFYNLELIKKNQDVEIILGKEQIININEELLLPKDEKIIKFPLYSQDSNNKKLYFLEIRSDLFPLKENLVVNLEVIYSYGSKEPYKINLKAKDTDSSKFSTKWTENIDNLEIKSLDFTEGNIENSNRIEKINRIINSIKLEDVELKLNLKRKKNKLRTYIIEEIEKGNLETIKNLLETNSKIQDLLEILNEKKVEKDLLDEIAIFLASFGILIYDKIKVNDLKFDYKKRVVLFLYKLNNQIKLKDILKDENKYYHIETIAEIAWLDRTFINNLVEKELEIIIFSLKFLKNSLKFFNQEFENEYKKWNKNEQLWRITNKFVNYLKFILSILTIKDKEKLREIFKILDTRTILKILYDIKAIDRKIQIEYPKLKEEFKKAIEKFDREIETEIIVQEKQKKEVGLELMSDLAYTVYCYLTGNDGSEAIKIQKMSKE
;
A
#
# COMPACT_ATOMS: atom_id res chain seq x y z
N MET A 1 -23.28 -62.21 -41.28
CA MET A 1 -23.95 -61.27 -40.35
C MET A 1 -24.24 -59.99 -41.11
N ASN A 2 -25.51 -59.61 -41.21
CA ASN A 2 -25.91 -58.40 -41.94
C ASN A 2 -25.60 -57.13 -41.12
N GLU A 3 -25.71 -55.95 -41.72
CA GLU A 3 -25.38 -54.67 -41.06
C GLU A 3 -26.26 -54.37 -39.84
N ASN A 4 -27.55 -54.71 -39.88
CA ASN A 4 -28.45 -54.52 -38.75
C ASN A 4 -28.06 -55.40 -37.56
N GLU A 5 -27.66 -56.65 -37.79
CA GLU A 5 -27.13 -57.54 -36.75
C GLU A 5 -25.82 -57.02 -36.15
N LYS A 6 -24.92 -56.45 -36.97
CA LYS A 6 -23.69 -55.79 -36.50
C LYS A 6 -24.00 -54.59 -35.62
N ASN A 7 -24.90 -53.71 -36.06
CA ASN A 7 -25.28 -52.52 -35.30
C ASN A 7 -25.95 -52.89 -33.98
N ASN A 8 -26.83 -53.90 -33.97
CA ASN A 8 -27.44 -54.43 -32.75
C ASN A 8 -26.42 -55.04 -31.78
N LEU A 9 -25.36 -55.68 -32.29
CA LEU A 9 -24.28 -56.22 -31.44
C LEU A 9 -23.41 -55.13 -30.82
N ILE A 10 -23.11 -54.07 -31.57
CA ILE A 10 -22.37 -52.91 -31.08
C ILE A 10 -23.21 -52.17 -30.02
N SER A 11 -24.48 -51.86 -30.31
CA SER A 11 -25.36 -51.10 -29.41
C SER A 11 -25.77 -51.89 -28.16
N SER A 12 -25.85 -53.22 -28.22
CA SER A 12 -26.18 -54.06 -27.06
C SER A 12 -25.09 -54.14 -25.98
N GLY A 13 -23.90 -53.57 -26.21
CA GLY A 13 -22.77 -53.66 -25.30
C GLY A 13 -22.17 -55.07 -25.15
N LYS A 14 -22.63 -56.05 -25.94
CA LYS A 14 -22.10 -57.43 -25.93
C LYS A 14 -20.65 -57.47 -26.43
N ILE A 15 -20.33 -56.71 -27.47
CA ILE A 15 -18.96 -56.54 -27.97
C ILE A 15 -18.07 -55.94 -26.87
N TYR A 16 -18.54 -54.90 -26.18
CA TYR A 16 -17.83 -54.29 -25.06
C TYR A 16 -17.54 -55.31 -23.95
N LYS A 17 -18.50 -56.16 -23.59
CA LYS A 17 -18.32 -57.21 -22.57
C LYS A 17 -17.33 -58.32 -22.96
N VAL A 18 -17.13 -58.59 -24.25
CA VAL A 18 -16.13 -59.56 -24.74
C VAL A 18 -14.74 -58.95 -24.83
N ILE A 19 -14.64 -57.68 -25.25
CA ILE A 19 -13.36 -56.98 -25.39
C ILE A 19 -12.82 -56.52 -24.04
N PHE A 20 -13.69 -55.99 -23.17
CA PHE A 20 -13.33 -55.30 -21.93
C PHE A 20 -13.88 -55.98 -20.65
N GLY A 21 -14.76 -56.98 -20.78
CA GLY A 21 -15.32 -57.72 -19.64
C GLY A 21 -14.67 -59.09 -19.42
N ASN A 22 -15.10 -59.80 -18.36
CA ASN A 22 -14.53 -61.11 -17.98
C ASN A 22 -14.97 -62.29 -18.87
N LYS A 23 -15.74 -62.07 -19.94
CA LYS A 23 -16.25 -63.15 -20.81
C LYS A 23 -15.34 -63.33 -22.03
N ARG A 24 -14.67 -64.48 -22.12
CA ARG A 24 -13.78 -64.81 -23.24
C ARG A 24 -14.51 -64.99 -24.58
N ARG A 25 -15.76 -65.46 -24.55
CA ARG A 25 -16.57 -65.73 -25.75
C ARG A 25 -18.04 -65.38 -25.55
N TYR A 26 -18.71 -64.94 -26.62
CA TYR A 26 -20.16 -64.71 -26.62
C TYR A 26 -20.80 -65.33 -27.87
N LEU A 27 -21.70 -66.30 -27.68
CA LEU A 27 -22.40 -66.98 -28.79
C LEU A 27 -23.44 -66.07 -29.44
N ILE A 28 -23.47 -66.03 -30.78
CA ILE A 28 -24.43 -65.25 -31.58
C ILE A 28 -25.19 -66.20 -32.50
N ASN A 29 -26.51 -66.00 -32.62
CA ASN A 29 -27.46 -66.73 -33.46
C ASN A 29 -27.37 -68.26 -33.32
N ASN A 30 -28.32 -68.88 -32.59
CA ASN A 30 -28.52 -70.33 -32.54
C ASN A 30 -27.24 -71.20 -32.55
N LYS A 31 -26.19 -70.78 -31.83
CA LYS A 31 -24.87 -71.43 -31.70
C LYS A 31 -23.99 -71.48 -32.96
N THR A 32 -24.30 -70.76 -34.03
CA THR A 32 -23.53 -70.85 -35.30
C THR A 32 -22.25 -70.01 -35.32
N PHE A 33 -22.17 -68.94 -34.50
CA PHE A 33 -20.99 -68.07 -34.42
C PHE A 33 -20.68 -67.68 -32.97
N TYR A 34 -19.43 -67.31 -32.68
CA TYR A 34 -19.05 -66.69 -31.40
C TYR A 34 -18.19 -65.45 -31.64
N LEU A 35 -18.39 -64.43 -30.81
CA LEU A 35 -17.43 -63.34 -30.63
C LEU A 35 -16.35 -63.85 -29.68
N GLU A 36 -15.11 -63.81 -30.13
CA GLU A 36 -13.93 -64.02 -29.30
C GLU A 36 -13.04 -62.79 -29.37
N LYS A 37 -12.39 -62.51 -28.25
CA LYS A 37 -11.38 -61.47 -28.17
C LYS A 37 -10.16 -61.90 -28.99
N ASN A 38 -9.85 -61.14 -30.04
CA ASN A 38 -8.59 -61.31 -30.76
C ASN A 38 -7.48 -60.61 -29.96
N GLU A 39 -6.72 -61.40 -29.19
CA GLU A 39 -5.63 -60.90 -28.34
C GLU A 39 -4.52 -60.22 -29.16
N GLU A 40 -4.21 -60.70 -30.37
CA GLU A 40 -3.16 -60.09 -31.20
C GLU A 40 -3.51 -58.68 -31.67
N ILE A 41 -4.75 -58.48 -32.16
CA ILE A 41 -5.22 -57.15 -32.57
C ILE A 41 -5.26 -56.21 -31.38
N LEU A 42 -5.75 -56.69 -30.24
CA LEU A 42 -5.84 -55.89 -29.03
C LEU A 42 -4.46 -55.49 -28.50
N GLU A 43 -3.48 -56.38 -28.59
CA GLU A 43 -2.09 -56.07 -28.22
C GLU A 43 -1.46 -55.06 -29.19
N LYS A 44 -1.72 -55.17 -30.50
CA LYS A 44 -1.31 -54.15 -31.48
C LYS A 44 -1.90 -52.78 -31.16
N ILE A 45 -3.20 -52.70 -30.85
CA ILE A 45 -3.87 -51.44 -30.47
C ILE A 45 -3.26 -50.86 -29.19
N LYS A 46 -2.98 -51.70 -28.17
CA LYS A 46 -2.31 -51.23 -26.94
C LYS A 46 -0.93 -50.64 -27.23
N ILE A 47 -0.13 -51.30 -28.06
CA ILE A 47 1.22 -50.84 -28.44
C ILE A 47 1.14 -49.51 -29.20
N GLU A 48 0.21 -49.39 -30.15
CA GLU A 48 0.02 -48.17 -30.93
C GLU A 48 -0.47 -47.00 -30.05
N PHE A 49 -1.50 -47.25 -29.24
CA PHE A 49 -2.01 -46.27 -28.29
C PHE A 49 -0.92 -45.82 -27.32
N HIS A 50 -0.10 -46.75 -26.85
CA HIS A 50 1.04 -46.46 -26.00
C HIS A 50 2.05 -45.52 -26.69
N SER A 51 2.51 -45.88 -27.88
CA SER A 51 3.47 -45.07 -28.66
C SER A 51 2.96 -43.64 -28.89
N ASN A 52 1.68 -43.50 -29.26
CA ASN A 52 1.05 -42.20 -29.49
C ASN A 52 0.94 -41.37 -28.20
N LEU A 53 0.58 -41.99 -27.09
CA LEU A 53 0.51 -41.32 -25.78
C LEU A 53 1.89 -40.82 -25.33
N LEU A 54 2.94 -41.61 -25.53
CA LEU A 54 4.30 -41.18 -25.18
C LEU A 54 4.76 -39.99 -26.02
N ASN A 55 4.51 -40.04 -27.32
CA ASN A 55 4.81 -38.92 -28.22
C ASN A 55 4.05 -37.66 -27.84
N PHE A 56 2.78 -37.78 -27.45
CA PHE A 56 1.98 -36.65 -26.96
C PHE A 56 2.58 -36.05 -25.68
N ILE A 57 2.89 -36.88 -24.68
CA ILE A 57 3.44 -36.41 -23.40
C ILE A 57 4.77 -35.68 -23.64
N LYS A 58 5.65 -36.23 -24.49
CA LYS A 58 6.94 -35.59 -24.83
C LYS A 58 6.72 -34.21 -25.43
N LYS A 59 5.90 -34.09 -26.48
CA LYS A 59 5.56 -32.80 -27.12
C LYS A 59 4.91 -31.80 -26.17
N PHE A 60 4.00 -32.26 -25.31
CA PHE A 60 3.32 -31.41 -24.34
C PHE A 60 4.31 -30.80 -23.35
N LEU A 61 5.23 -31.61 -22.82
CA LEU A 61 6.21 -31.15 -21.84
C LEU A 61 7.23 -30.19 -22.44
N ASP A 62 7.74 -30.50 -23.64
CA ASP A 62 8.66 -29.63 -24.38
C ASP A 62 8.05 -28.23 -24.58
N LYS A 63 6.77 -28.17 -24.94
CA LYS A 63 6.03 -26.91 -25.14
C LYS A 63 5.96 -26.05 -23.87
N PHE A 64 5.85 -26.66 -22.70
CA PHE A 64 5.65 -25.94 -21.43
C PHE A 64 6.88 -25.88 -20.52
N ARG A 65 8.05 -26.38 -20.97
CA ARG A 65 9.34 -26.34 -20.23
C ARG A 65 9.24 -26.88 -18.80
N ILE A 66 8.59 -28.02 -18.61
CA ILE A 66 8.36 -28.63 -17.28
C ILE A 66 9.48 -29.61 -16.96
N GLU A 67 10.36 -29.29 -15.99
CA GLU A 67 11.65 -30.01 -15.81
C GLU A 67 11.59 -31.29 -14.97
N LYS A 68 10.67 -31.44 -13.99
CA LYS A 68 10.51 -32.70 -13.20
C LYS A 68 9.12 -32.83 -12.56
N LYS A 69 8.31 -33.85 -12.91
CA LYS A 69 7.10 -34.25 -12.17
C LYS A 69 6.78 -35.76 -12.26
N LYS A 70 6.01 -36.25 -11.27
CA LYS A 70 5.35 -37.57 -11.28
C LYS A 70 4.05 -37.45 -12.07
N LEU A 71 3.84 -38.32 -13.07
CA LEU A 71 2.59 -38.40 -13.83
C LEU A 71 1.82 -39.65 -13.39
N ILE A 72 0.52 -39.51 -13.13
CA ILE A 72 -0.36 -40.64 -12.85
C ILE A 72 -1.32 -40.81 -14.03
N ILE A 73 -1.40 -42.00 -14.59
CA ILE A 73 -2.34 -42.33 -15.67
C ILE A 73 -3.32 -43.37 -15.14
N ILE A 74 -4.60 -43.03 -15.17
CA ILE A 74 -5.68 -43.92 -14.74
C ILE A 74 -6.10 -44.75 -15.96
N SER A 75 -5.78 -46.03 -15.99
CA SER A 75 -6.11 -46.90 -17.12
C SER A 75 -6.09 -48.38 -16.76
N ASP A 76 -7.20 -49.07 -17.04
CA ASP A 76 -7.30 -50.52 -16.92
C ASP A 76 -6.54 -51.30 -17.99
N TYR A 77 -6.02 -50.61 -19.01
CA TYR A 77 -5.46 -51.24 -20.22
C TYR A 77 -3.95 -51.06 -20.38
N LEU A 78 -3.34 -50.11 -19.68
CA LEU A 78 -1.88 -49.88 -19.68
C LEU A 78 -1.16 -50.71 -18.60
N TYR A 79 0.10 -51.09 -18.81
CA TYR A 79 0.88 -51.84 -17.81
C TYR A 79 1.32 -50.95 -16.63
N ARG A 80 1.65 -51.56 -15.47
CA ARG A 80 1.67 -50.93 -14.13
C ARG A 80 2.74 -49.84 -13.85
N LYS A 81 3.86 -49.77 -14.58
CA LYS A 81 4.93 -48.78 -14.33
C LYS A 81 5.78 -48.53 -15.58
N TYR A 82 6.16 -47.27 -15.82
CA TYR A 82 7.11 -46.88 -16.86
C TYR A 82 8.01 -45.72 -16.39
N VAL A 83 9.23 -45.67 -16.93
CA VAL A 83 10.15 -44.54 -16.77
C VAL A 83 10.49 -44.03 -18.17
N ILE A 84 10.32 -42.73 -18.38
CA ILE A 84 10.73 -42.04 -19.62
C ILE A 84 11.63 -40.90 -19.16
N GLU A 85 12.86 -40.82 -19.70
CA GLU A 85 13.76 -39.66 -19.57
C GLU A 85 13.67 -38.93 -18.21
N ASN A 86 14.03 -39.62 -17.10
CA ASN A 86 14.01 -39.09 -15.73
C ASN A 86 12.63 -38.75 -15.10
N MET A 87 11.51 -39.18 -15.69
CA MET A 87 10.15 -39.06 -15.12
C MET A 87 9.61 -40.38 -14.56
N PHE A 88 8.90 -40.29 -13.43
CA PHE A 88 8.13 -41.39 -12.85
C PHE A 88 6.70 -41.37 -13.36
N ILE A 89 6.35 -42.29 -14.28
CA ILE A 89 4.98 -42.50 -14.73
C ILE A 89 4.40 -43.70 -13.96
N LYS A 90 3.41 -43.42 -13.10
CA LYS A 90 2.66 -44.45 -12.39
C LYS A 90 1.33 -44.65 -13.09
N THR A 91 1.06 -45.85 -13.60
CA THR A 91 -0.29 -46.18 -14.03
C THR A 91 -1.06 -46.75 -12.84
N MET A 92 -2.34 -46.39 -12.73
CA MET A 92 -3.24 -46.84 -11.67
C MET A 92 -4.48 -47.43 -12.33
N LYS A 93 -4.96 -48.56 -11.82
CA LYS A 93 -6.21 -49.18 -12.30
C LYS A 93 -7.41 -48.45 -11.71
N GLU A 94 -8.53 -48.44 -12.42
CA GLU A 94 -9.78 -47.83 -11.93
C GLU A 94 -10.27 -48.52 -10.65
N LYS A 95 -10.08 -49.85 -10.58
CA LYS A 95 -10.33 -50.63 -9.36
C LYS A 95 -9.46 -50.19 -8.17
N GLU A 96 -8.21 -49.75 -8.42
CA GLU A 96 -7.32 -49.27 -7.36
C GLU A 96 -7.76 -47.89 -6.83
N LEU A 97 -8.35 -47.02 -7.67
CA LEU A 97 -9.02 -45.80 -7.22
C LEU A 97 -10.28 -46.07 -6.41
N SER A 98 -11.01 -47.12 -6.79
CA SER A 98 -12.24 -47.53 -6.11
C SER A 98 -11.99 -47.92 -4.65
N LEU A 99 -10.82 -48.47 -4.32
CA LEU A 99 -10.42 -48.77 -2.93
C LEU A 99 -10.32 -47.50 -2.07
N GLY A 100 -9.67 -46.46 -2.60
CA GLY A 100 -9.58 -45.17 -1.89
C GLY A 100 -10.95 -44.50 -1.74
N LYS A 101 -11.84 -44.66 -2.72
CA LYS A 101 -13.23 -44.20 -2.64
C LYS A 101 -13.99 -44.91 -1.52
N GLU A 102 -13.89 -46.23 -1.41
CA GLU A 102 -14.55 -47.00 -0.36
C GLU A 102 -14.07 -46.59 1.03
N GLU A 103 -12.76 -46.41 1.22
CA GLU A 103 -12.17 -45.93 2.47
C GLU A 103 -12.70 -44.52 2.84
N ILE A 104 -12.76 -43.60 1.88
CA ILE A 104 -13.31 -42.25 2.12
C ILE A 104 -14.79 -42.31 2.48
N ILE A 105 -15.59 -43.09 1.74
CA ILE A 105 -17.03 -43.25 2.01
C ILE A 105 -17.25 -43.87 3.40
N GLU A 106 -16.45 -44.86 3.77
CA GLU A 106 -16.54 -45.49 5.09
C GLU A 106 -16.19 -44.49 6.21
N LYS A 107 -15.13 -43.70 6.04
CA LYS A 107 -14.79 -42.62 6.98
C LYS A 107 -15.96 -41.64 7.13
N ILE A 108 -16.56 -41.19 6.02
CA ILE A 108 -17.71 -40.27 6.03
C ILE A 108 -18.91 -40.89 6.75
N LYS A 109 -19.28 -42.14 6.41
CA LYS A 109 -20.42 -42.86 7.03
C LYS A 109 -20.23 -43.02 8.54
N ASN A 110 -19.00 -43.21 8.98
CA ASN A 110 -18.64 -43.36 10.39
C ASN A 110 -18.37 -42.02 11.11
N GLY A 111 -18.62 -40.89 10.45
CA GLY A 111 -18.38 -39.55 11.02
C GLY A 111 -16.91 -39.25 11.32
N LYS A 112 -15.99 -39.94 10.65
CA LYS A 112 -14.53 -39.76 10.77
C LYS A 112 -14.03 -38.78 9.71
N THR A 113 -12.92 -38.12 10.01
CA THR A 113 -12.22 -37.23 9.07
C THR A 113 -11.69 -38.02 7.86
N PRO A 114 -12.08 -37.68 6.62
CA PRO A 114 -11.54 -38.31 5.43
C PRO A 114 -10.19 -37.69 5.03
N TRP A 115 -9.96 -36.41 5.34
CA TRP A 115 -8.71 -35.67 5.15
C TRP A 115 -8.69 -34.41 6.04
N ASN A 116 -7.52 -33.82 6.24
CA ASN A 116 -7.36 -32.51 6.87
C ASN A 116 -7.29 -31.41 5.81
N GLU A 117 -7.90 -30.28 6.08
CA GLU A 117 -7.81 -29.09 5.23
C GLU A 117 -6.95 -28.04 5.90
N TYR A 118 -6.04 -27.43 5.12
CA TYR A 118 -5.28 -26.28 5.56
C TYR A 118 -6.08 -25.02 5.25
N LEU A 119 -6.47 -24.31 6.29
CA LEU A 119 -7.19 -23.05 6.13
C LEU A 119 -6.22 -21.94 5.72
N PRO A 120 -6.65 -20.99 4.88
CA PRO A 120 -5.86 -19.83 4.55
C PRO A 120 -5.65 -19.00 5.80
N ASN A 121 -4.45 -18.44 5.95
CA ASN A 121 -4.22 -17.55 7.07
C ASN A 121 -5.11 -16.30 6.98
N LEU A 122 -5.59 -15.85 8.13
CA LEU A 122 -6.56 -14.75 8.23
C LEU A 122 -6.27 -13.94 9.49
N SER A 123 -6.35 -12.62 9.37
CA SER A 123 -6.19 -11.69 10.48
C SER A 123 -7.19 -10.54 10.38
N LEU A 124 -7.48 -9.93 11.51
CA LEU A 124 -8.37 -8.80 11.69
C LEU A 124 -7.56 -7.60 12.18
N GLU A 125 -7.64 -6.46 11.49
CA GLU A 125 -6.97 -5.23 11.94
C GLU A 125 -7.81 -4.55 13.02
N THR A 126 -7.19 -4.32 14.17
CA THR A 126 -7.76 -3.62 15.33
C THR A 126 -6.71 -2.69 15.94
N ILE A 127 -6.99 -2.13 17.11
CA ILE A 127 -6.10 -1.24 17.86
C ILE A 127 -5.71 -1.92 19.17
N LYS A 128 -4.40 -1.96 19.45
CA LYS A 128 -3.81 -2.54 20.66
C LYS A 128 -2.58 -1.73 21.06
N ASP A 129 -2.50 -1.35 22.34
CA ASP A 129 -1.40 -0.56 22.91
C ASP A 129 -1.06 0.70 22.08
N GLY A 130 -2.05 1.54 21.74
CA GLY A 130 -1.75 2.79 21.02
C GLY A 130 -1.51 2.64 19.51
N HIS A 131 -1.61 1.43 18.94
CA HIS A 131 -1.22 1.15 17.56
C HIS A 131 -2.16 0.18 16.83
N PHE A 132 -2.14 0.24 15.50
CA PHE A 132 -2.79 -0.77 14.67
C PHE A 132 -2.13 -2.14 14.85
N TYR A 133 -2.97 -3.15 15.03
CA TYR A 133 -2.60 -4.52 15.36
C TYR A 133 -3.40 -5.49 14.51
N ASN A 134 -2.74 -6.50 13.95
CA ASN A 134 -3.40 -7.59 13.23
C ASN A 134 -3.61 -8.77 14.19
N LEU A 135 -4.82 -8.93 14.67
CA LEU A 135 -5.24 -10.06 15.49
C LEU A 135 -5.40 -11.30 14.61
N GLU A 136 -4.66 -12.37 14.90
CA GLU A 136 -4.68 -13.59 14.07
C GLU A 136 -5.96 -14.40 14.31
N LEU A 137 -6.79 -14.50 13.27
CA LEU A 137 -8.02 -15.30 13.27
C LEU A 137 -7.75 -16.75 12.84
N ILE A 138 -6.90 -16.94 11.83
CA ILE A 138 -6.47 -18.26 11.36
C ILE A 138 -4.96 -18.22 11.18
N LYS A 139 -4.25 -19.06 11.94
CA LYS A 139 -2.80 -19.14 11.91
C LYS A 139 -2.30 -19.74 10.61
N LYS A 140 -1.05 -19.43 10.26
CA LYS A 140 -0.39 -20.05 9.12
C LYS A 140 -0.29 -21.57 9.32
N ASN A 141 -0.67 -22.33 8.30
CA ASN A 141 -0.73 -23.79 8.31
C ASN A 141 -1.69 -24.36 9.38
N GLN A 142 -2.70 -23.60 9.80
CA GLN A 142 -3.77 -24.15 10.64
C GLN A 142 -4.51 -25.21 9.83
N ASP A 143 -4.41 -26.47 10.28
CA ASP A 143 -5.22 -27.55 9.73
C ASP A 143 -6.49 -27.75 10.56
N VAL A 144 -7.55 -28.19 9.88
CA VAL A 144 -8.82 -28.59 10.48
C VAL A 144 -9.22 -29.95 9.95
N GLU A 145 -9.68 -30.80 10.85
CA GLU A 145 -10.27 -32.09 10.48
C GLU A 145 -11.62 -31.85 9.82
N ILE A 146 -11.80 -32.37 8.60
CA ILE A 146 -13.06 -32.20 7.89
C ILE A 146 -14.06 -33.26 8.34
N ILE A 147 -15.13 -32.85 9.01
CA ILE A 147 -16.27 -33.73 9.27
C ILE A 147 -17.47 -33.12 8.55
N LEU A 148 -17.94 -33.81 7.50
CA LEU A 148 -19.07 -33.35 6.69
C LEU A 148 -20.30 -33.07 7.57
N GLY A 149 -20.86 -31.86 7.43
CA GLY A 149 -22.03 -31.42 8.17
C GLY A 149 -21.78 -30.99 9.62
N LYS A 150 -20.52 -30.99 10.10
CA LYS A 150 -20.16 -30.43 11.40
C LYS A 150 -19.33 -29.16 11.25
N GLU A 151 -19.62 -28.19 12.11
CA GLU A 151 -18.84 -26.96 12.20
C GLU A 151 -17.60 -27.20 13.08
N GLN A 152 -16.46 -26.68 12.65
CA GLN A 152 -15.21 -26.70 13.40
C GLN A 152 -14.98 -25.34 14.05
N ILE A 153 -14.69 -25.33 15.35
CA ILE A 153 -14.50 -24.09 16.12
C ILE A 153 -13.00 -23.88 16.35
N ILE A 154 -12.53 -22.70 15.96
CA ILE A 154 -11.16 -22.24 16.20
C ILE A 154 -11.25 -21.10 17.21
N ASN A 155 -10.80 -21.38 18.43
CA ASN A 155 -10.78 -20.40 19.51
C ASN A 155 -9.61 -19.43 19.33
N ILE A 156 -9.90 -18.14 19.45
CA ILE A 156 -8.87 -17.10 19.35
C ILE A 156 -8.49 -16.65 20.76
N ASN A 157 -7.23 -16.88 21.12
CA ASN A 157 -6.68 -16.55 22.44
C ASN A 157 -6.27 -15.07 22.54
N GLU A 158 -7.07 -14.19 21.95
CA GLU A 158 -6.88 -12.75 21.98
C GLU A 158 -8.22 -12.04 22.18
N GLU A 159 -8.14 -10.89 22.82
CA GLU A 159 -9.27 -10.01 23.06
C GLU A 159 -9.38 -8.96 21.96
N LEU A 160 -10.61 -8.67 21.55
CA LEU A 160 -10.97 -7.58 20.65
C LEU A 160 -11.72 -6.52 21.45
N LEU A 161 -11.33 -5.26 21.29
CA LEU A 161 -12.04 -4.12 21.87
C LEU A 161 -13.07 -3.58 20.86
N LEU A 162 -14.34 -3.56 21.25
CA LEU A 162 -15.40 -2.89 20.49
C LEU A 162 -15.53 -1.44 20.99
N PRO A 163 -15.41 -0.43 20.12
CA PRO A 163 -15.51 0.98 20.52
C PRO A 163 -16.93 1.37 20.94
N LYS A 164 -17.02 2.30 21.90
CA LYS A 164 -18.27 2.98 22.28
C LYS A 164 -18.77 3.93 21.18
N ASP A 165 -20.03 4.34 21.29
CA ASP A 165 -20.69 5.35 20.44
C ASP A 165 -20.86 5.00 18.94
N GLU A 166 -20.36 3.84 18.50
CA GLU A 166 -20.49 3.35 17.12
C GLU A 166 -21.76 2.53 16.87
N LYS A 167 -22.53 2.86 15.82
CA LYS A 167 -23.75 2.12 15.44
C LYS A 167 -23.47 0.85 14.65
N ILE A 168 -22.39 0.84 13.87
CA ILE A 168 -21.93 -0.30 13.06
C ILE A 168 -20.40 -0.31 13.16
N ILE A 169 -19.84 -1.40 13.67
CA ILE A 169 -18.39 -1.54 13.82
C ILE A 169 -17.85 -2.37 12.67
N LYS A 170 -16.77 -1.91 12.03
CA LYS A 170 -16.13 -2.61 10.91
C LYS A 170 -14.63 -2.75 11.15
N PHE A 171 -14.14 -3.98 11.04
CA PHE A 171 -12.71 -4.27 11.10
C PHE A 171 -12.19 -4.80 9.76
N PRO A 172 -11.11 -4.25 9.19
CA PRO A 172 -10.49 -4.81 7.99
C PRO A 172 -10.01 -6.26 8.23
N LEU A 173 -10.19 -7.12 7.22
CA LEU A 173 -9.72 -8.49 7.21
C LEU A 173 -8.61 -8.67 6.17
N TYR A 174 -7.56 -9.39 6.58
CA TYR A 174 -6.38 -9.65 5.76
C TYR A 174 -6.08 -11.14 5.69
N SER A 175 -5.90 -11.65 4.47
CA SER A 175 -5.33 -12.97 4.19
C SER A 175 -3.99 -12.80 3.47
N GLN A 176 -2.93 -13.44 3.95
CA GLN A 176 -1.61 -13.38 3.31
C GLN A 176 -1.47 -14.43 2.21
N ASP A 177 -2.24 -15.52 2.27
CA ASP A 177 -2.22 -16.62 1.30
C ASP A 177 -3.06 -16.34 0.04
N SER A 178 -3.93 -15.32 0.08
CA SER A 178 -4.76 -14.99 -1.06
C SER A 178 -3.97 -14.16 -2.08
N ASN A 179 -3.63 -14.77 -3.23
CA ASN A 179 -3.35 -14.03 -4.47
C ASN A 179 -4.54 -13.14 -4.91
N ASN A 180 -5.71 -13.27 -4.26
CA ASN A 180 -6.89 -12.44 -4.45
C ASN A 180 -6.74 -11.09 -3.76
N LYS A 181 -6.73 -10.04 -4.58
CA LYS A 181 -6.61 -8.62 -4.22
C LYS A 181 -7.89 -8.02 -3.60
N LYS A 182 -8.77 -8.81 -3.00
CA LYS A 182 -10.06 -8.31 -2.47
C LYS A 182 -9.93 -7.99 -0.98
N LEU A 183 -10.40 -6.80 -0.59
CA LEU A 183 -10.48 -6.36 0.80
C LEU A 183 -11.84 -6.75 1.35
N TYR A 184 -11.84 -7.46 2.47
CA TYR A 184 -13.04 -7.80 3.22
C TYR A 184 -13.02 -7.05 4.55
N PHE A 185 -14.20 -6.78 5.08
CA PHE A 185 -14.37 -6.27 6.43
C PHE A 185 -15.26 -7.23 7.22
N LEU A 186 -14.90 -7.44 8.48
CA LEU A 186 -15.82 -7.96 9.47
C LEU A 186 -16.72 -6.82 9.91
N GLU A 187 -17.96 -6.83 9.44
CA GLU A 187 -19.00 -5.94 9.95
C GLU A 187 -19.68 -6.61 11.14
N ILE A 188 -19.77 -5.89 12.24
CA ILE A 188 -20.41 -6.31 13.48
C ILE A 188 -21.62 -5.41 13.68
N ARG A 189 -22.77 -6.04 13.94
CA ARG A 189 -24.02 -5.37 14.30
C ARG A 189 -24.54 -5.95 15.60
N SER A 190 -25.15 -5.12 16.42
CA SER A 190 -25.80 -5.55 17.65
C SER A 190 -26.90 -4.58 18.02
N ASP A 191 -27.96 -5.10 18.66
CA ASP A 191 -28.99 -4.27 19.30
C ASP A 191 -28.43 -3.50 20.51
N LEU A 192 -27.23 -3.86 20.98
CA LEU A 192 -26.50 -3.14 22.01
C LEU A 192 -25.81 -1.88 21.49
N PHE A 193 -25.72 -1.69 20.17
CA PHE A 193 -25.05 -0.54 19.58
C PHE A 193 -26.00 0.67 19.50
N PRO A 194 -25.52 1.89 19.79
CA PRO A 194 -24.15 2.23 20.20
C PRO A 194 -23.85 1.85 21.66
N LEU A 195 -22.65 1.31 21.91
CA LEU A 195 -22.21 0.95 23.27
C LEU A 195 -21.94 2.22 24.10
N LYS A 196 -22.24 2.20 25.41
CA LYS A 196 -21.95 3.31 26.33
C LYS A 196 -20.46 3.42 26.71
N GLU A 197 -19.79 2.27 26.75
CA GLU A 197 -18.38 2.11 27.06
C GLU A 197 -17.77 1.04 26.16
N ASN A 198 -16.44 1.03 26.03
CA ASN A 198 -15.78 0.04 25.19
C ASN A 198 -16.01 -1.37 25.75
N LEU A 199 -16.34 -2.33 24.89
CA LEU A 199 -16.64 -3.70 25.29
C LEU A 199 -15.53 -4.65 24.82
N VAL A 200 -14.95 -5.39 25.75
CA VAL A 200 -13.96 -6.43 25.45
C VAL A 200 -14.68 -7.73 25.10
N VAL A 201 -14.31 -8.34 23.96
CA VAL A 201 -14.88 -9.60 23.46
C VAL A 201 -13.79 -10.58 23.03
N ASN A 202 -14.05 -11.87 23.15
CA ASN A 202 -13.25 -12.92 22.52
C ASN A 202 -13.90 -13.34 21.19
N LEU A 203 -13.06 -13.78 20.25
CA LEU A 203 -13.49 -14.21 18.93
C LEU A 203 -13.43 -15.73 18.81
N GLU A 204 -14.39 -16.30 18.09
CA GLU A 204 -14.36 -17.69 17.64
C GLU A 204 -14.59 -17.73 16.14
N VAL A 205 -13.69 -18.38 15.40
CA VAL A 205 -13.89 -18.64 13.98
C VAL A 205 -14.55 -20.00 13.83
N ILE A 206 -15.69 -20.03 13.15
CA ILE A 206 -16.44 -21.24 12.87
C ILE A 206 -16.27 -21.56 11.39
N TYR A 207 -15.73 -22.74 11.10
CA TYR A 207 -15.48 -23.23 9.76
C TYR A 207 -16.39 -24.42 9.42
N SER A 208 -17.07 -24.36 8.27
CA SER A 208 -18.03 -25.37 7.83
C SER A 208 -17.74 -25.81 6.40
N TYR A 209 -17.15 -27.00 6.24
CA TYR A 209 -16.80 -27.57 4.94
C TYR A 209 -18.04 -27.83 4.08
N GLY A 210 -18.02 -27.36 2.83
CA GLY A 210 -19.11 -27.54 1.86
C GLY A 210 -20.33 -26.64 2.09
N SER A 211 -20.29 -25.73 3.07
CA SER A 211 -21.31 -24.70 3.27
C SER A 211 -21.25 -23.62 2.19
N LYS A 212 -22.40 -22.99 1.87
CA LYS A 212 -22.44 -21.78 1.03
C LYS A 212 -21.67 -20.62 1.68
N GLU A 213 -21.69 -20.56 3.01
CA GLU A 213 -20.95 -19.61 3.83
C GLU A 213 -20.01 -20.41 4.74
N PRO A 214 -18.76 -20.65 4.31
CA PRO A 214 -17.86 -21.56 5.00
C PRO A 214 -17.21 -20.97 6.25
N TYR A 215 -17.24 -19.64 6.44
CA TYR A 215 -16.65 -18.96 7.59
C TYR A 215 -17.68 -18.09 8.31
N LYS A 216 -17.76 -18.23 9.64
CA LYS A 216 -18.51 -17.32 10.53
C LYS A 216 -17.59 -16.89 11.68
N ILE A 217 -17.86 -15.72 12.26
CA ILE A 217 -17.15 -15.23 13.45
C ILE A 217 -18.16 -14.99 14.55
N ASN A 218 -18.02 -15.70 15.67
CA ASN A 218 -18.80 -15.45 16.87
C ASN A 218 -18.04 -14.55 17.84
N LEU A 219 -18.79 -13.71 18.56
CA LEU A 219 -18.27 -12.86 19.61
C LEU A 219 -18.75 -13.39 20.96
N LYS A 220 -17.83 -13.49 21.92
CA LYS A 220 -18.12 -13.82 23.31
C LYS A 220 -17.71 -12.65 24.18
N ALA A 221 -18.68 -11.97 24.78
CA ALA A 221 -18.41 -10.97 25.80
C ALA A 221 -18.73 -11.53 27.18
N LYS A 222 -18.00 -11.08 28.19
CA LYS A 222 -18.31 -11.43 29.58
C LYS A 222 -19.70 -10.89 29.94
N ASP A 223 -20.53 -11.72 30.58
CA ASP A 223 -21.86 -11.37 31.08
C ASP A 223 -22.84 -10.83 30.00
N THR A 224 -22.59 -11.11 28.72
CA THR A 224 -23.47 -10.73 27.59
C THR A 224 -23.76 -11.95 26.73
N ASP A 225 -25.02 -12.10 26.33
CA ASP A 225 -25.39 -13.16 25.39
C ASP A 225 -24.78 -12.91 24.01
N SER A 226 -23.98 -13.86 23.54
CA SER A 226 -23.35 -13.86 22.21
C SER A 226 -24.35 -13.74 21.06
N SER A 227 -25.60 -14.16 21.26
CA SER A 227 -26.67 -14.07 20.24
C SER A 227 -27.01 -12.63 19.85
N LYS A 228 -26.67 -11.66 20.69
CA LYS A 228 -26.89 -10.23 20.43
C LYS A 228 -25.96 -9.65 19.38
N PHE A 229 -24.91 -10.36 18.99
CA PHE A 229 -23.96 -9.92 17.97
C PHE A 229 -24.19 -10.68 16.67
N SER A 230 -24.37 -9.95 15.58
CA SER A 230 -24.38 -10.49 14.23
C SER A 230 -23.12 -10.07 13.51
N THR A 231 -22.41 -11.01 12.90
CA THR A 231 -21.24 -10.73 12.07
C THR A 231 -21.50 -11.01 10.60
N LYS A 232 -20.93 -10.17 9.75
CA LYS A 232 -21.02 -10.35 8.31
C LYS A 232 -19.72 -9.96 7.63
N TRP A 233 -19.31 -10.79 6.67
CA TRP A 233 -18.24 -10.46 5.74
C TRP A 233 -18.78 -9.51 4.68
N THR A 234 -18.18 -8.34 4.59
CA THR A 234 -18.58 -7.32 3.60
C THR A 234 -17.40 -6.98 2.69
N GLU A 235 -17.63 -7.02 1.38
CA GLU A 235 -16.73 -6.39 0.41
C GLU A 235 -17.09 -4.90 0.40
N ASN A 236 -16.19 -4.03 0.87
CA ASN A 236 -16.44 -2.59 0.83
C ASN A 236 -15.20 -1.88 0.28
N ILE A 237 -15.24 -1.56 -1.01
CA ILE A 237 -14.15 -0.84 -1.71
C ILE A 237 -14.57 0.60 -2.03
N ASP A 238 -15.86 0.92 -1.98
CA ASP A 238 -16.40 2.08 -2.70
C ASP A 238 -16.52 3.37 -1.86
N ASN A 239 -16.24 3.32 -0.55
CA ASN A 239 -16.61 4.41 0.39
C ASN A 239 -15.44 5.15 1.07
N LEU A 240 -14.19 5.06 0.60
CA LEU A 240 -13.14 5.95 1.14
C LEU A 240 -13.36 7.38 0.61
N GLU A 241 -13.97 8.23 1.44
CA GLU A 241 -14.15 9.64 1.14
C GLU A 241 -12.89 10.42 1.54
N ILE A 242 -11.98 10.60 0.58
CA ILE A 242 -10.75 11.39 0.80
C ILE A 242 -11.14 12.85 0.99
N LYS A 243 -10.82 13.42 2.15
CA LYS A 243 -11.05 14.84 2.43
C LYS A 243 -9.86 15.68 1.94
N SER A 244 -10.14 16.86 1.38
CA SER A 244 -9.10 17.85 1.11
C SER A 244 -8.63 18.46 2.42
N LEU A 245 -7.33 18.73 2.51
CA LEU A 245 -6.71 19.43 3.63
C LEU A 245 -6.80 20.93 3.37
N ASP A 246 -7.67 21.62 4.12
CA ASP A 246 -7.89 23.05 3.99
C ASP A 246 -6.82 23.85 4.75
N PHE A 247 -6.15 24.76 4.05
CA PHE A 247 -5.31 25.78 4.66
C PHE A 247 -6.07 27.08 4.80
N THR A 248 -6.04 27.69 5.98
CA THR A 248 -6.46 29.09 6.14
C THR A 248 -5.42 29.99 5.46
N GLU A 249 -5.76 30.54 4.31
CA GLU A 249 -4.98 31.62 3.68
C GLU A 249 -5.34 32.94 4.36
N GLY A 250 -4.36 33.60 4.96
CA GLY A 250 -4.55 34.97 5.43
C GLY A 250 -4.89 35.87 4.24
N ASN A 251 -5.97 36.65 4.36
CA ASN A 251 -6.44 37.55 3.31
C ASN A 251 -5.29 38.40 2.75
N ILE A 252 -5.08 38.29 1.44
CA ILE A 252 -4.13 39.13 0.70
C ILE A 252 -4.78 40.50 0.57
N GLU A 253 -4.54 41.37 1.55
CA GLU A 253 -4.91 42.78 1.42
C GLU A 253 -4.24 43.41 0.21
N ASN A 254 -5.02 44.22 -0.50
CA ASN A 254 -4.66 45.02 -1.68
C ASN A 254 -3.74 46.19 -1.32
N SER A 255 -2.63 45.89 -0.62
CA SER A 255 -1.62 46.85 -0.17
C SER A 255 -0.49 46.98 -1.19
N ASN A 256 0.09 48.17 -1.34
CA ASN A 256 1.26 48.41 -2.18
C ASN A 256 2.45 47.54 -1.72
N ARG A 257 2.73 46.44 -2.41
CA ARG A 257 3.75 45.48 -1.95
C ARG A 257 5.17 45.98 -2.20
N ILE A 258 5.39 46.87 -3.18
CA ILE A 258 6.71 47.49 -3.42
C ILE A 258 7.21 48.21 -2.18
N GLU A 259 6.33 48.97 -1.51
CA GLU A 259 6.68 49.64 -0.25
C GLU A 259 7.01 48.62 0.85
N LYS A 260 6.26 47.53 0.95
CA LYS A 260 6.52 46.45 1.92
C LYS A 260 7.84 45.72 1.64
N ILE A 261 8.20 45.49 0.37
CA ILE A 261 9.50 44.94 -0.04
C ILE A 261 10.62 45.86 0.43
N ASN A 262 10.52 47.16 0.14
CA ASN A 262 11.50 48.16 0.60
C ASN A 262 11.64 48.19 2.12
N ARG A 263 10.52 48.15 2.86
CA ARG A 263 10.56 48.09 4.34
C ARG A 263 11.25 46.82 4.85
N ILE A 264 11.00 45.67 4.23
CA ILE A 264 11.66 44.40 4.61
C ILE A 264 13.17 44.50 4.42
N ILE A 265 13.62 45.06 3.30
CA ILE A 265 15.05 45.13 2.96
C ILE A 265 15.76 46.18 3.81
N ASN A 266 15.16 47.37 3.96
CA ASN A 266 15.76 48.47 4.72
C ASN A 266 15.77 48.21 6.23
N SER A 267 14.95 47.28 6.73
CA SER A 267 14.98 46.84 8.13
C SER A 267 16.06 45.79 8.43
N ILE A 268 16.91 45.44 7.46
CA ILE A 268 18.08 44.59 7.66
C ILE A 268 19.21 45.43 8.23
N LYS A 269 19.67 45.08 9.42
CA LYS A 269 20.83 45.67 10.09
C LYS A 269 21.98 44.68 10.00
N LEU A 270 23.04 45.05 9.28
CA LEU A 270 24.16 44.13 9.00
C LEU A 270 25.03 43.85 10.23
N GLU A 271 25.08 44.80 11.16
CA GLU A 271 25.81 44.71 12.43
C GLU A 271 25.02 43.97 13.52
N ASP A 272 23.81 43.50 13.20
CA ASP A 272 22.94 42.81 14.14
C ASP A 272 23.49 41.42 14.46
N VAL A 273 23.70 41.15 15.75
CA VAL A 273 24.10 39.83 16.27
C VAL A 273 23.08 38.75 15.86
N GLU A 274 21.82 39.15 15.64
CA GLU A 274 20.73 38.27 15.18
C GLU A 274 20.45 38.35 13.67
N LEU A 275 21.35 38.91 12.84
CA LEU A 275 21.15 39.06 11.39
C LEU A 275 20.67 37.75 10.73
N LYS A 276 21.28 36.61 11.08
CA LYS A 276 20.89 35.27 10.61
C LYS A 276 19.40 34.99 10.85
N LEU A 277 18.92 35.25 12.06
CA LEU A 277 17.53 35.01 12.46
C LEU A 277 16.58 35.97 11.75
N ASN A 278 16.98 37.23 11.60
CA ASN A 278 16.25 38.28 10.91
C ASN A 278 16.03 37.94 9.42
N LEU A 279 17.10 37.55 8.70
CA LEU A 279 17.03 37.09 7.30
C LEU A 279 16.12 35.86 7.16
N LYS A 280 16.29 34.89 8.07
CA LYS A 280 15.51 33.65 8.09
C LYS A 280 14.00 33.90 8.25
N ARG A 281 13.60 34.88 9.07
CA ARG A 281 12.19 35.26 9.26
C ARG A 281 11.61 35.98 8.04
N LYS A 282 12.39 36.85 7.40
CA LYS A 282 11.89 37.74 6.32
C LYS A 282 11.88 37.13 4.92
N LYS A 283 12.72 36.14 4.63
CA LYS A 283 12.89 35.56 3.28
C LYS A 283 11.61 35.10 2.58
N ASN A 284 10.68 34.48 3.31
CA ASN A 284 9.45 33.95 2.71
C ASN A 284 8.49 35.08 2.31
N LYS A 285 8.34 36.07 3.19
CA LYS A 285 7.49 37.25 2.96
C LYS A 285 8.04 38.09 1.81
N LEU A 286 9.36 38.29 1.78
CA LEU A 286 10.05 38.99 0.69
C LEU A 286 9.77 38.32 -0.66
N ARG A 287 10.01 37.01 -0.76
CA ARG A 287 9.78 36.26 -2.00
C ARG A 287 8.33 36.34 -2.48
N THR A 288 7.36 36.15 -1.58
CA THR A 288 5.94 36.26 -1.92
C THR A 288 5.61 37.63 -2.51
N TYR A 289 6.05 38.71 -1.87
CA TYR A 289 5.79 40.07 -2.37
C TYR A 289 6.47 40.34 -3.71
N ILE A 290 7.71 39.88 -3.90
CA ILE A 290 8.40 40.04 -5.19
C ILE A 290 7.62 39.35 -6.30
N ILE A 291 7.19 38.09 -6.09
CA ILE A 291 6.43 37.34 -7.10
C ILE A 291 5.11 38.03 -7.42
N GLU A 292 4.33 38.44 -6.40
CA GLU A 292 3.06 39.14 -6.59
C GLU A 292 3.22 40.43 -7.41
N GLU A 293 4.30 41.19 -7.21
CA GLU A 293 4.55 42.41 -7.98
C GLU A 293 5.02 42.13 -9.41
N ILE A 294 5.80 41.07 -9.63
CA ILE A 294 6.15 40.63 -10.99
C ILE A 294 4.90 40.18 -11.75
N GLU A 295 4.00 39.41 -11.10
CA GLU A 295 2.71 38.99 -11.68
C GLU A 295 1.82 40.19 -12.05
N LYS A 296 1.92 41.31 -11.33
CA LYS A 296 1.26 42.59 -11.65
C LYS A 296 1.94 43.40 -12.77
N GLY A 297 3.06 42.93 -13.31
CA GLY A 297 3.82 43.62 -14.37
C GLY A 297 4.93 44.55 -13.88
N ASN A 298 5.24 44.60 -12.59
CA ASN A 298 6.24 45.52 -12.01
C ASN A 298 7.67 44.95 -12.01
N LEU A 299 8.01 44.12 -13.01
CA LEU A 299 9.32 43.46 -13.11
C LEU A 299 10.49 44.46 -13.12
N GLU A 300 10.36 45.55 -13.86
CA GLU A 300 11.44 46.54 -14.00
C GLU A 300 11.67 47.32 -12.70
N THR A 301 10.61 47.59 -11.93
CA THR A 301 10.71 48.18 -10.60
C THR A 301 11.48 47.27 -9.64
N ILE A 302 11.26 45.95 -9.70
CA ILE A 302 11.99 44.97 -8.89
C ILE A 302 13.47 44.90 -9.29
N LYS A 303 13.80 44.93 -10.58
CA LYS A 303 15.20 44.98 -11.06
C LYS A 303 15.91 46.25 -10.57
N ASN A 304 15.27 47.41 -10.74
CA ASN A 304 15.80 48.68 -10.27
C ASN A 304 16.07 48.65 -8.76
N LEU A 305 15.15 48.07 -7.98
CA LEU A 305 15.32 47.91 -6.54
C LEU A 305 16.51 47.01 -6.20
N LEU A 306 16.70 45.91 -6.93
CA LEU A 306 17.82 44.99 -6.77
C LEU A 306 19.17 45.65 -7.11
N GLU A 307 19.19 46.61 -8.03
CA GLU A 307 20.40 47.34 -8.45
C GLU A 307 20.76 48.52 -7.57
N THR A 308 19.75 49.24 -7.07
CA THR A 308 19.95 50.53 -6.39
C THR A 308 19.91 50.44 -4.87
N ASN A 309 19.35 49.37 -4.29
CA ASN A 309 19.23 49.26 -2.84
C ASN A 309 20.58 48.87 -2.20
N SER A 310 21.13 49.77 -1.38
CA SER A 310 22.42 49.60 -0.72
C SER A 310 22.51 48.33 0.14
N LYS A 311 21.45 47.95 0.86
CA LYS A 311 21.45 46.74 1.70
C LYS A 311 21.56 45.46 0.88
N ILE A 312 20.97 45.42 -0.31
CA ILE A 312 21.12 44.26 -1.21
C ILE A 312 22.58 44.18 -1.70
N GLN A 313 23.16 45.32 -2.07
CA GLN A 313 24.55 45.38 -2.53
C GLN A 313 25.52 44.96 -1.42
N ASP A 314 25.31 45.44 -0.19
CA ASP A 314 26.11 45.03 0.97
C ASP A 314 26.03 43.51 1.21
N LEU A 315 24.82 42.92 1.14
CA LEU A 315 24.63 41.47 1.29
C LEU A 315 25.29 40.67 0.16
N LEU A 316 25.24 41.17 -1.09
CA LEU A 316 25.91 40.57 -2.23
C LEU A 316 27.43 40.61 -2.08
N GLU A 317 27.99 41.70 -1.57
CA GLU A 317 29.41 41.84 -1.29
C GLU A 317 29.84 40.84 -0.21
N ILE A 318 29.13 40.78 0.92
CA ILE A 318 29.40 39.82 1.99
C ILE A 318 29.38 38.38 1.46
N LEU A 319 28.37 38.05 0.64
CA LEU A 319 28.21 36.71 0.06
C LEU A 319 29.34 36.36 -0.90
N ASN A 320 29.70 37.27 -1.80
CA ASN A 320 30.70 37.03 -2.84
C ASN A 320 32.14 37.03 -2.30
N GLU A 321 32.43 37.84 -1.29
CA GLU A 321 33.75 37.92 -0.66
C GLU A 321 33.94 36.93 0.49
N LYS A 322 32.89 36.20 0.87
CA LYS A 322 32.90 35.21 1.97
C LYS A 322 33.39 35.80 3.30
N LYS A 323 32.98 37.04 3.61
CA LYS A 323 33.42 37.83 4.77
C LYS A 323 32.90 37.35 6.13
N VAL A 324 32.01 36.36 6.17
CA VAL A 324 31.36 35.88 7.40
C VAL A 324 31.36 34.35 7.47
N GLU A 325 30.98 33.79 8.62
CA GLU A 325 30.86 32.35 8.81
C GLU A 325 29.92 31.69 7.78
N LYS A 326 30.22 30.44 7.42
CA LYS A 326 29.50 29.68 6.40
C LYS A 326 27.98 29.62 6.65
N ASP A 327 27.60 29.50 7.91
CA ASP A 327 26.21 29.41 8.34
C ASP A 327 25.41 30.69 8.04
N LEU A 328 26.04 31.87 8.19
CA LEU A 328 25.43 33.15 7.85
C LEU A 328 25.49 33.40 6.34
N LEU A 329 26.59 33.03 5.66
CA LEU A 329 26.67 33.09 4.19
C LEU A 329 25.54 32.30 3.52
N ASP A 330 25.27 31.09 4.01
CA ASP A 330 24.18 30.26 3.50
C ASP A 330 22.81 30.95 3.68
N GLU A 331 22.56 31.59 4.81
CA GLU A 331 21.28 32.27 5.06
C GLU A 331 21.14 33.55 4.22
N ILE A 332 22.25 34.29 3.99
CA ILE A 332 22.28 35.43 3.06
C ILE A 332 21.94 34.97 1.65
N ALA A 333 22.57 33.89 1.17
CA ALA A 333 22.27 33.32 -0.15
C ALA A 333 20.78 32.93 -0.27
N ILE A 334 20.26 32.23 0.73
CA ILE A 334 18.85 31.81 0.79
C ILE A 334 17.91 33.02 0.79
N PHE A 335 18.25 34.10 1.49
CA PHE A 335 17.47 35.34 1.51
C PHE A 335 17.47 36.02 0.12
N LEU A 336 18.65 36.18 -0.48
CA LEU A 336 18.81 36.79 -1.81
C LEU A 336 18.16 35.95 -2.92
N ALA A 337 18.07 34.63 -2.76
CA ALA A 337 17.32 33.75 -3.67
C ALA A 337 15.82 34.10 -3.79
N SER A 338 15.28 34.97 -2.92
CA SER A 338 13.92 35.51 -3.03
C SER A 338 13.69 36.27 -4.34
N PHE A 339 14.76 36.79 -4.96
CA PHE A 339 14.73 37.44 -6.28
C PHE A 339 14.86 36.47 -7.46
N GLY A 340 15.04 35.16 -7.18
CA GLY A 340 15.05 34.12 -8.19
C GLY A 340 16.18 34.26 -9.21
N ILE A 341 15.86 34.22 -10.50
CA ILE A 341 16.85 34.31 -11.58
C ILE A 341 17.49 35.71 -11.66
N LEU A 342 16.83 36.75 -11.16
CA LEU A 342 17.31 38.14 -11.24
C LEU A 342 18.62 38.35 -10.47
N ILE A 343 18.94 37.46 -9.52
CA ILE A 343 20.18 37.50 -8.73
C ILE A 343 21.23 36.51 -9.23
N TYR A 344 20.89 35.63 -10.19
CA TYR A 344 21.72 34.48 -10.55
C TYR A 344 23.11 34.91 -11.05
N ASP A 345 23.16 35.89 -11.96
CA ASP A 345 24.43 36.39 -12.52
C ASP A 345 25.22 37.28 -11.55
N LYS A 346 24.63 37.64 -10.40
CA LYS A 346 25.25 38.53 -9.40
C LYS A 346 25.93 37.76 -8.26
N ILE A 347 25.77 36.43 -8.19
CA ILE A 347 26.36 35.57 -7.17
C ILE A 347 27.51 34.76 -7.76
N LYS A 348 28.73 34.98 -7.27
CA LYS A 348 29.98 34.36 -7.77
C LYS A 348 30.33 33.04 -7.07
N VAL A 349 29.45 32.51 -6.23
CA VAL A 349 29.72 31.36 -5.38
C VAL A 349 29.24 30.08 -6.05
N ASN A 350 30.18 29.21 -6.47
CA ASN A 350 29.84 27.91 -7.08
C ASN A 350 29.34 26.86 -6.06
N ASP A 351 29.68 27.04 -4.78
CA ASP A 351 29.38 26.10 -3.68
C ASP A 351 28.19 26.55 -2.81
N LEU A 352 27.10 26.99 -3.44
CA LEU A 352 25.89 27.39 -2.70
C LEU A 352 25.09 26.19 -2.19
N LYS A 353 24.51 26.35 -1.00
CA LYS A 353 23.65 25.34 -0.35
C LYS A 353 22.51 24.89 -1.25
N PHE A 354 22.10 23.64 -1.11
CA PHE A 354 20.95 23.06 -1.81
C PHE A 354 19.67 23.91 -1.67
N ASP A 355 19.45 24.53 -0.51
CA ASP A 355 18.29 25.39 -0.24
C ASP A 355 18.25 26.68 -1.09
N TYR A 356 19.41 27.22 -1.49
CA TYR A 356 19.49 28.34 -2.45
C TYR A 356 18.91 27.90 -3.81
N LYS A 357 19.39 26.76 -4.32
CA LYS A 357 18.92 26.19 -5.60
C LYS A 357 17.42 25.93 -5.58
N LYS A 358 16.89 25.33 -4.49
CA LYS A 358 15.44 25.14 -4.30
C LYS A 358 14.65 26.44 -4.37
N ARG A 359 15.15 27.54 -3.79
CA ARG A 359 14.43 28.83 -3.77
C ARG A 359 14.41 29.55 -5.12
N VAL A 360 15.52 29.54 -5.84
CA VAL A 360 15.58 30.07 -7.21
C VAL A 360 14.60 29.31 -8.10
N VAL A 361 14.57 27.99 -7.93
CA VAL A 361 13.63 27.10 -8.61
C VAL A 361 12.18 27.41 -8.27
N LEU A 362 11.85 27.58 -6.99
CA LEU A 362 10.52 27.93 -6.52
C LEU A 362 9.99 29.23 -7.15
N PHE A 363 10.87 30.21 -7.30
CA PHE A 363 10.55 31.47 -7.98
C PHE A 363 10.24 31.24 -9.46
N LEU A 364 11.11 30.48 -10.14
CA LEU A 364 10.99 30.15 -11.56
C LEU A 364 9.76 29.31 -11.89
N TYR A 365 9.45 28.31 -11.07
CA TYR A 365 8.31 27.42 -11.27
C TYR A 365 6.97 28.17 -11.21
N LYS A 366 6.91 29.25 -10.43
CA LYS A 366 5.71 30.09 -10.32
C LYS A 366 5.56 31.04 -11.50
N LEU A 367 6.65 31.69 -11.94
CA LEU A 367 6.60 32.73 -12.97
C LEU A 367 6.76 32.23 -14.42
N ASN A 368 7.38 31.07 -14.64
CA ASN A 368 7.60 30.53 -15.98
C ASN A 368 6.73 29.29 -16.22
N ASN A 369 5.89 29.35 -17.25
CA ASN A 369 5.02 28.23 -17.64
C ASN A 369 5.75 27.11 -18.37
N GLN A 370 6.99 27.32 -18.81
CA GLN A 370 7.77 26.35 -19.59
C GLN A 370 8.75 25.53 -18.75
N ILE A 371 9.05 25.95 -17.51
CA ILE A 371 10.02 25.24 -16.64
C ILE A 371 9.37 23.97 -16.11
N LYS A 372 10.08 22.85 -16.28
CA LYS A 372 9.65 21.52 -15.82
C LYS A 372 10.40 21.10 -14.56
N LEU A 373 9.80 20.24 -13.75
CA LEU A 373 10.45 19.70 -12.54
C LEU A 373 11.71 18.88 -12.88
N LYS A 374 11.79 18.31 -14.08
CA LYS A 374 13.01 17.63 -14.54
C LYS A 374 14.20 18.58 -14.72
N ASP A 375 13.97 19.87 -15.00
CA ASP A 375 15.03 20.87 -15.16
C ASP A 375 15.63 21.26 -13.79
N ILE A 376 14.92 20.88 -12.71
CA ILE A 376 15.25 21.09 -11.31
C ILE A 376 15.99 19.88 -10.73
N LEU A 377 15.63 18.68 -11.18
CA LEU A 377 16.16 17.41 -10.70
C LEU A 377 17.33 16.98 -11.59
N LYS A 378 18.56 17.22 -11.12
CA LYS A 378 19.80 16.82 -11.83
C LYS A 378 20.03 15.30 -11.91
N ASP A 379 19.10 14.47 -11.44
CA ASP A 379 19.33 13.04 -11.26
C ASP A 379 18.07 12.24 -11.60
N GLU A 380 18.22 11.13 -12.33
CA GLU A 380 17.13 10.21 -12.69
C GLU A 380 16.57 9.43 -11.46
N ASN A 381 17.12 9.67 -10.27
CA ASN A 381 16.74 8.96 -9.06
C ASN A 381 15.40 9.47 -8.50
N LYS A 382 14.39 8.65 -8.76
CA LYS A 382 12.96 8.78 -8.45
C LYS A 382 12.66 9.14 -6.98
N TYR A 383 13.54 8.77 -6.04
CA TYR A 383 13.40 9.14 -4.63
C TYR A 383 13.50 10.66 -4.40
N TYR A 384 14.38 11.34 -5.13
CA TYR A 384 14.56 12.78 -4.99
C TYR A 384 13.32 13.57 -5.44
N HIS A 385 12.45 13.01 -6.28
CA HIS A 385 11.20 13.66 -6.66
C HIS A 385 10.28 13.82 -5.44
N ILE A 386 10.09 12.76 -4.65
CA ILE A 386 9.19 12.81 -3.48
C ILE A 386 9.71 13.80 -2.45
N GLU A 387 10.99 13.69 -2.10
CA GLU A 387 11.64 14.58 -1.13
C GLU A 387 11.58 16.04 -1.60
N THR A 388 11.95 16.29 -2.87
CA THR A 388 11.92 17.65 -3.43
C THR A 388 10.50 18.20 -3.47
N ILE A 389 9.51 17.45 -3.93
CA ILE A 389 8.12 17.92 -3.99
C ILE A 389 7.58 18.18 -2.58
N ALA A 390 7.83 17.27 -1.63
CA ALA A 390 7.44 17.46 -0.23
C ALA A 390 8.02 18.77 0.32
N GLU A 391 9.34 18.91 0.28
CA GLU A 391 10.01 20.10 0.82
C GLU A 391 9.53 21.39 0.15
N ILE A 392 9.43 21.40 -1.18
CA ILE A 392 9.04 22.59 -1.95
C ILE A 392 7.57 22.96 -1.72
N ALA A 393 6.65 22.00 -1.74
CA ALA A 393 5.22 22.24 -1.52
C ALA A 393 4.93 22.84 -0.13
N TRP A 394 5.73 22.46 0.87
CA TRP A 394 5.63 23.01 2.21
C TRP A 394 6.33 24.37 2.37
N LEU A 395 7.28 24.71 1.48
CA LEU A 395 7.87 26.05 1.38
C LEU A 395 6.99 27.05 0.61
N ASP A 396 6.21 26.59 -0.36
CA ASP A 396 5.23 27.38 -1.11
C ASP A 396 4.00 26.56 -1.47
N ARG A 397 2.85 26.94 -0.91
CA ARG A 397 1.57 26.25 -1.08
C ARG A 397 1.00 26.35 -2.51
N THR A 398 1.39 27.39 -3.26
CA THR A 398 0.97 27.52 -4.67
C THR A 398 1.73 26.53 -5.57
N PHE A 399 2.88 26.03 -5.12
CA PHE A 399 3.68 25.10 -5.91
C PHE A 399 2.93 23.81 -6.26
N ILE A 400 2.25 23.17 -5.30
CA ILE A 400 1.59 21.89 -5.57
C ILE A 400 0.44 22.05 -6.57
N ASN A 401 -0.33 23.13 -6.46
CA ASN A 401 -1.42 23.43 -7.40
C ASN A 401 -0.86 23.72 -8.80
N ASN A 402 0.22 24.51 -8.88
CA ASN A 402 0.92 24.75 -10.15
C ASN A 402 1.53 23.46 -10.74
N LEU A 403 2.03 22.55 -9.90
CA LEU A 403 2.61 21.27 -10.31
C LEU A 403 1.54 20.34 -10.88
N VAL A 404 0.37 20.31 -10.24
CA VAL A 404 -0.81 19.58 -10.72
C VAL A 404 -1.26 20.09 -12.09
N GLU A 405 -1.23 21.41 -12.31
CA GLU A 405 -1.60 22.01 -13.59
C GLU A 405 -0.59 21.75 -14.70
N LYS A 406 0.71 21.83 -14.39
CA LYS A 406 1.78 21.73 -15.38
C LYS A 406 2.22 20.30 -15.67
N GLU A 407 2.32 19.47 -14.63
CA GLU A 407 3.01 18.17 -14.68
C GLU A 407 2.35 17.11 -13.76
N LEU A 408 1.02 16.95 -13.87
CA LEU A 408 0.24 15.94 -13.11
C LEU A 408 0.86 14.54 -13.13
N GLU A 409 1.43 14.14 -14.28
CA GLU A 409 2.09 12.85 -14.46
C GLU A 409 3.23 12.61 -13.45
N ILE A 410 3.95 13.65 -13.04
CA ILE A 410 5.04 13.54 -12.07
C ILE A 410 4.49 13.20 -10.69
N ILE A 411 3.34 13.76 -10.30
CA ILE A 411 2.67 13.46 -9.03
C ILE A 411 2.20 12.01 -9.04
N ILE A 412 1.52 11.59 -10.12
CA ILE A 412 1.05 10.21 -10.29
C ILE A 412 2.21 9.22 -10.24
N PHE A 413 3.29 9.53 -10.94
CA PHE A 413 4.49 8.70 -10.98
C PHE A 413 5.16 8.60 -9.60
N SER A 414 5.30 9.72 -8.90
CA SER A 414 5.88 9.80 -7.56
C SER A 414 5.04 9.04 -6.54
N LEU A 415 3.71 9.07 -6.64
CA LEU A 415 2.81 8.27 -5.82
C LEU A 415 2.96 6.76 -6.07
N LYS A 416 3.05 6.34 -7.34
CA LYS A 416 3.33 4.94 -7.69
C LYS A 416 4.67 4.48 -7.15
N PHE A 417 5.70 5.33 -7.21
CA PHE A 417 7.00 5.05 -6.62
C PHE A 417 6.93 4.96 -5.10
N LEU A 418 6.24 5.90 -4.43
CA LEU A 418 6.04 5.92 -2.98
C LEU A 418 5.44 4.60 -2.48
N LYS A 419 4.40 4.09 -3.13
CA LYS A 419 3.78 2.79 -2.81
C LYS A 419 4.82 1.67 -2.77
N ASN A 420 5.61 1.54 -3.84
CA ASN A 420 6.62 0.49 -3.95
C ASN A 420 7.77 0.70 -2.95
N SER A 421 8.13 1.96 -2.72
CA SER A 421 9.21 2.34 -1.81
C SER A 421 8.83 2.07 -0.35
N LEU A 422 7.59 2.37 0.07
CA LEU A 422 7.07 2.02 1.39
C LEU A 422 7.08 0.51 1.63
N LYS A 423 6.63 -0.28 0.65
CA LYS A 423 6.67 -1.75 0.74
C LYS A 423 8.10 -2.26 0.95
N PHE A 424 9.03 -1.82 0.09
CA PHE A 424 10.43 -2.23 0.17
C PHE A 424 11.07 -1.78 1.49
N PHE A 425 10.83 -0.53 1.89
CA PHE A 425 11.34 0.05 3.12
C PHE A 425 10.82 -0.69 4.36
N ASN A 426 9.57 -1.13 4.36
CA ASN A 426 9.01 -1.94 5.45
C ASN A 426 9.67 -3.34 5.52
N GLN A 427 9.96 -3.96 4.37
CA GLN A 427 10.62 -5.27 4.28
C GLN A 427 12.09 -5.21 4.74
N GLU A 428 12.83 -4.20 4.29
CA GLU A 428 14.26 -4.03 4.57
C GLU A 428 14.55 -3.15 5.79
N PHE A 429 13.53 -2.87 6.61
CA PHE A 429 13.62 -1.87 7.69
C PHE A 429 14.77 -2.13 8.66
N GLU A 430 14.93 -3.38 9.11
CA GLU A 430 15.99 -3.78 10.04
C GLU A 430 17.39 -3.62 9.42
N ASN A 431 17.53 -3.92 8.12
CA ASN A 431 18.78 -3.76 7.38
C ASN A 431 19.13 -2.29 7.19
N GLU A 432 18.16 -1.44 6.84
CA GLU A 432 18.37 0.02 6.78
C GLU A 432 18.73 0.58 8.16
N TYR A 433 18.05 0.16 9.23
CA TYR A 433 18.36 0.55 10.60
C TYR A 433 19.80 0.21 10.97
N LYS A 434 20.21 -1.06 10.82
CA LYS A 434 21.58 -1.50 11.14
C LYS A 434 22.63 -0.70 10.36
N LYS A 435 22.40 -0.49 9.06
CA LYS A 435 23.30 0.28 8.19
C LYS A 435 23.49 1.71 8.67
N TRP A 436 22.41 2.43 8.93
CA TRP A 436 22.48 3.86 9.26
C TRP A 436 22.80 4.11 10.74
N ASN A 437 22.43 3.19 11.63
CA ASN A 437 22.84 3.24 13.03
C ASN A 437 24.36 3.14 13.17
N LYS A 438 25.00 2.22 12.42
CA LYS A 438 26.47 2.07 12.40
C LYS A 438 27.19 3.35 11.95
N ASN A 439 26.56 4.13 11.09
CA ASN A 439 27.13 5.35 10.52
C ASN A 439 26.65 6.62 11.26
N GLU A 440 25.96 6.50 12.41
CA GLU A 440 25.39 7.62 13.17
C GLU A 440 24.47 8.53 12.33
N GLN A 441 23.76 7.93 11.36
CA GLN A 441 22.94 8.63 10.37
C GLN A 441 21.47 8.18 10.40
N LEU A 442 20.96 7.84 11.59
CA LEU A 442 19.57 7.44 11.79
C LEU A 442 18.56 8.48 11.29
N TRP A 443 18.93 9.77 11.30
CA TRP A 443 18.15 10.86 10.74
C TRP A 443 17.77 10.65 9.27
N ARG A 444 18.52 9.85 8.50
CA ARG A 444 18.19 9.53 7.10
C ARG A 444 16.92 8.68 7.00
N ILE A 445 16.75 7.72 7.91
CA ILE A 445 15.58 6.85 7.96
C ILE A 445 14.35 7.68 8.35
N THR A 446 14.49 8.52 9.38
CA THR A 446 13.39 9.36 9.86
C THR A 446 13.01 10.41 8.83
N ASN A 447 13.97 11.11 8.22
CA ASN A 447 13.70 12.08 7.15
C ASN A 447 13.02 11.42 5.95
N LYS A 448 13.46 10.24 5.53
CA LYS A 448 12.84 9.48 4.44
C LYS A 448 11.35 9.22 4.72
N PHE A 449 11.03 8.73 5.92
CA PHE A 449 9.63 8.46 6.28
C PHE A 449 8.81 9.75 6.46
N VAL A 450 9.37 10.76 7.12
CA VAL A 450 8.75 12.09 7.24
C VAL A 450 8.43 12.68 5.86
N ASN A 451 9.36 12.60 4.90
CA ASN A 451 9.16 13.13 3.55
C ASN A 451 8.05 12.39 2.80
N TYR A 452 7.86 11.08 3.01
CA TYR A 452 6.72 10.36 2.47
C TYR A 452 5.39 10.88 3.01
N LEU A 453 5.30 11.07 4.33
CA LEU A 453 4.09 11.60 4.96
C LEU A 453 3.81 13.04 4.49
N LYS A 454 4.84 13.88 4.47
CA LYS A 454 4.77 15.26 3.97
C LYS A 454 4.29 15.32 2.52
N PHE A 455 4.80 14.45 1.64
CA PHE A 455 4.40 14.41 0.24
C PHE A 455 2.91 14.06 0.08
N ILE A 456 2.43 13.05 0.81
CA ILE A 456 1.01 12.66 0.78
C ILE A 456 0.14 13.84 1.25
N LEU A 457 0.51 14.48 2.35
CA LEU A 457 -0.20 15.66 2.84
C LEU A 457 -0.14 16.83 1.84
N SER A 458 0.99 17.08 1.17
CA SER A 458 1.06 18.11 0.12
C SER A 458 0.02 17.87 -0.96
N ILE A 459 -0.18 16.63 -1.40
CA ILE A 459 -1.19 16.28 -2.41
C ILE A 459 -2.61 16.53 -1.87
N LEU A 460 -2.87 16.23 -0.61
CA LEU A 460 -4.18 16.48 0.01
C LEU A 460 -4.56 17.97 0.07
N THR A 461 -3.61 18.88 -0.14
CA THR A 461 -3.82 20.33 -0.11
C THR A 461 -4.21 20.94 -1.47
N ILE A 462 -4.34 20.09 -2.50
CA ILE A 462 -4.79 20.53 -3.82
C ILE A 462 -6.22 21.06 -3.71
N LYS A 463 -6.42 22.32 -4.13
CA LYS A 463 -7.72 23.01 -4.03
C LYS A 463 -8.75 22.44 -5.02
N ASP A 464 -8.28 22.00 -6.17
CA ASP A 464 -9.12 21.41 -7.21
C ASP A 464 -9.53 19.98 -6.80
N LYS A 465 -10.76 19.87 -6.27
CA LYS A 465 -11.32 18.59 -5.80
C LYS A 465 -11.48 17.57 -6.93
N GLU A 466 -11.68 18.00 -8.18
CA GLU A 466 -11.80 17.07 -9.31
C GLU A 466 -10.44 16.47 -9.66
N LYS A 467 -9.38 17.28 -9.73
CA LYS A 467 -8.02 16.79 -9.94
C LYS A 467 -7.52 15.95 -8.78
N LEU A 468 -7.84 16.33 -7.54
CA LEU A 468 -7.53 15.51 -6.37
C LEU A 468 -8.18 14.12 -6.48
N ARG A 469 -9.47 14.07 -6.86
CA ARG A 469 -10.18 12.82 -7.14
C ARG A 469 -9.54 12.06 -8.29
N GLU A 470 -9.08 12.71 -9.35
CA GLU A 470 -8.39 12.06 -10.47
C GLU A 470 -7.08 11.39 -10.03
N ILE A 471 -6.24 12.11 -9.26
CA ILE A 471 -4.98 11.59 -8.72
C ILE A 471 -5.22 10.33 -7.89
N PHE A 472 -6.22 10.35 -7.02
CA PHE A 472 -6.53 9.21 -6.14
C PHE A 472 -7.35 8.11 -6.82
N LYS A 473 -8.15 8.42 -7.85
CA LYS A 473 -8.77 7.41 -8.73
C LYS A 473 -7.72 6.51 -9.37
N ILE A 474 -6.59 7.09 -9.79
CA ILE A 474 -5.48 6.33 -10.38
C ILE A 474 -4.84 5.37 -9.37
N LEU A 475 -4.85 5.73 -8.09
CA LEU A 475 -4.32 4.86 -7.06
C LEU A 475 -5.24 3.67 -6.78
N ASP A 476 -6.55 3.75 -7.00
CA ASP A 476 -7.52 2.77 -6.49
C ASP A 476 -7.54 2.68 -4.95
N THR A 477 -8.70 2.38 -4.37
CA THR A 477 -8.89 2.25 -2.92
C THR A 477 -7.91 1.25 -2.30
N ARG A 478 -7.55 0.19 -3.03
CA ARG A 478 -6.67 -0.87 -2.53
C ARG A 478 -5.24 -0.37 -2.33
N THR A 479 -4.76 0.49 -3.23
CA THR A 479 -3.43 1.08 -3.09
C THR A 479 -3.39 2.08 -1.96
N ILE A 480 -4.43 2.89 -1.78
CA ILE A 480 -4.52 3.82 -0.65
C ILE A 480 -4.46 3.04 0.67
N LEU A 481 -5.23 1.97 0.80
CA LEU A 481 -5.19 1.10 1.97
C LEU A 481 -3.82 0.42 2.15
N LYS A 482 -3.17 0.03 1.04
CA LYS A 482 -1.81 -0.53 1.12
C LYS A 482 -0.78 0.49 1.61
N ILE A 483 -0.88 1.74 1.15
CA ILE A 483 -0.05 2.86 1.63
C ILE A 483 -0.30 3.09 3.12
N LEU A 484 -1.57 3.15 3.54
CA LEU A 484 -1.94 3.27 4.96
C LEU A 484 -1.35 2.14 5.79
N TYR A 485 -1.47 0.89 5.34
CA TYR A 485 -0.88 -0.26 6.03
C TYR A 485 0.63 -0.14 6.20
N ASP A 486 1.35 0.18 5.12
CA ASP A 486 2.82 0.28 5.18
C ASP A 486 3.25 1.45 6.08
N ILE A 487 2.53 2.58 6.07
CA ILE A 487 2.74 3.70 7.00
C ILE A 487 2.55 3.26 8.45
N LYS A 488 1.43 2.60 8.76
CA LYS A 488 1.13 2.10 10.12
C LYS A 488 2.20 1.14 10.63
N ALA A 489 2.62 0.20 9.79
CA ALA A 489 3.64 -0.79 10.13
C ALA A 489 5.00 -0.15 10.41
N ILE A 490 5.43 0.81 9.58
CA ILE A 490 6.68 1.54 9.75
C ILE A 490 6.63 2.41 11.01
N ASP A 491 5.54 3.16 11.22
CA ASP A 491 5.37 4.02 12.41
C ASP A 491 5.46 3.18 13.70
N ARG A 492 4.73 2.06 13.77
CA ARG A 492 4.80 1.14 14.92
C ARG A 492 6.21 0.65 15.20
N LYS A 493 6.96 0.23 14.17
CA LYS A 493 8.37 -0.18 14.32
C LYS A 493 9.18 0.95 14.96
N ILE A 494 9.11 2.15 14.40
CA ILE A 494 9.84 3.31 14.93
C ILE A 494 9.46 3.59 16.39
N GLN A 495 8.17 3.55 16.74
CA GLN A 495 7.67 3.96 18.06
C GLN A 495 7.94 2.94 19.18
N ILE A 496 7.87 1.63 18.89
CA ILE A 496 7.99 0.56 19.90
C ILE A 496 9.37 -0.09 19.85
N GLU A 497 9.81 -0.51 18.66
CA GLU A 497 10.95 -1.42 18.52
C GLU A 497 12.31 -0.69 18.51
N TYR A 498 12.33 0.62 18.19
CA TYR A 498 13.56 1.38 17.97
C TYR A 498 13.60 2.73 18.74
N PRO A 499 13.87 2.74 20.05
CA PRO A 499 13.84 3.97 20.89
C PRO A 499 14.73 5.12 20.39
N LYS A 500 15.95 4.82 19.92
CA LYS A 500 16.85 5.85 19.36
C LYS A 500 16.25 6.49 18.09
N LEU A 501 15.56 5.69 17.29
CA LEU A 501 14.94 6.17 16.05
C LEU A 501 13.67 6.99 16.36
N LYS A 502 12.92 6.61 17.40
CA LYS A 502 11.79 7.39 17.93
C LYS A 502 12.21 8.81 18.29
N GLU A 503 13.33 8.98 18.99
CA GLU A 503 13.85 10.31 19.34
C GLU A 503 14.21 11.13 18.11
N GLU A 504 14.93 10.54 17.15
CA GLU A 504 15.26 11.21 15.88
C GLU A 504 14.01 11.56 15.06
N PHE A 505 12.97 10.71 15.11
CA PHE A 505 11.71 10.96 14.42
C PHE A 505 10.95 12.11 15.08
N LYS A 506 10.93 12.17 16.41
CA LYS A 506 10.37 13.29 17.16
C LYS A 506 11.06 14.61 16.80
N LYS A 507 12.40 14.65 16.76
CA LYS A 507 13.16 15.84 16.33
C LYS A 507 12.81 16.28 14.91
N ALA A 508 12.63 15.33 13.99
CA ALA A 508 12.28 15.62 12.60
C ALA A 508 10.85 16.19 12.47
N ILE A 509 9.90 15.69 13.25
CA ILE A 509 8.53 16.20 13.33
C ILE A 509 8.52 17.59 13.99
N GLU A 510 9.17 17.78 15.14
CA GLU A 510 9.30 19.09 15.80
C GLU A 510 9.96 20.14 14.91
N LYS A 511 10.89 19.73 14.03
CA LYS A 511 11.46 20.64 13.02
C LYS A 511 10.40 21.05 12.02
N PHE A 512 9.57 20.13 11.56
CA PHE A 512 8.47 20.42 10.62
C PHE A 512 7.39 21.30 11.25
N ASP A 513 6.97 21.01 12.48
CA ASP A 513 6.00 21.82 13.24
C ASP A 513 6.53 23.20 13.63
N ARG A 514 7.86 23.39 13.62
CA ARG A 514 8.46 24.73 13.73
C ARG A 514 8.52 25.47 12.39
N GLU A 515 8.57 24.74 11.28
CA GLU A 515 8.56 25.34 9.94
C GLU A 515 7.14 25.75 9.52
N ILE A 516 6.13 25.11 10.10
CA ILE A 516 4.71 25.29 9.81
C ILE A 516 3.98 25.35 11.13
N GLU A 517 3.18 26.38 11.37
CA GLU A 517 2.29 26.42 12.54
C GLU A 517 1.13 25.45 12.31
N THR A 518 1.45 24.16 12.39
CA THR A 518 0.50 23.07 12.44
C THR A 518 -0.21 23.18 13.78
N GLU A 519 -1.33 23.88 13.79
CA GLU A 519 -2.36 23.66 14.79
C GLU A 519 -2.94 22.26 14.55
N ILE A 520 -2.19 21.21 14.92
CA ILE A 520 -2.79 19.91 15.28
C ILE A 520 -3.56 20.11 16.61
N ILE A 521 -4.38 21.16 16.64
CA ILE A 521 -5.36 21.50 17.65
C ILE A 521 -6.50 20.55 17.36
N VAL A 522 -6.38 19.37 17.95
CA VAL A 522 -7.38 18.36 18.29
C VAL A 522 -6.69 17.01 18.09
N GLN A 523 -6.36 16.28 19.13
CA GLN A 523 -5.92 16.52 20.50
C GLN A 523 -5.49 15.10 20.89
N GLU A 524 -4.48 14.92 21.74
CA GLU A 524 -4.22 13.60 22.36
C GLU A 524 -5.50 12.92 22.83
N LYS A 525 -6.53 13.70 23.19
CA LYS A 525 -7.89 13.25 23.48
C LYS A 525 -8.54 12.39 22.38
N GLN A 526 -8.56 12.80 21.12
CA GLN A 526 -9.14 11.98 20.03
C GLN A 526 -8.34 10.71 19.82
N LYS A 527 -7.00 10.82 19.82
CA LYS A 527 -6.13 9.64 19.76
C LYS A 527 -6.39 8.68 20.91
N LYS A 528 -6.48 9.19 22.14
CA LYS A 528 -6.79 8.43 23.37
C LYS A 528 -8.19 7.80 23.28
N GLU A 529 -9.19 8.51 22.75
CA GLU A 529 -10.55 8.00 22.57
C GLU A 529 -10.59 6.80 21.63
N VAL A 530 -9.78 6.80 20.57
CA VAL A 530 -9.65 5.66 19.64
C VAL A 530 -8.48 4.72 19.97
N GLY A 531 -7.74 4.93 21.06
CA GLY A 531 -6.60 4.12 21.49
C GLY A 531 -5.34 4.20 20.59
N LEU A 532 -5.09 5.32 19.92
CA LEU A 532 -3.94 5.59 19.04
C LEU A 532 -2.94 6.60 19.61
N GLU A 533 -2.84 6.71 20.94
CA GLU A 533 -1.98 7.70 21.62
C GLU A 533 -0.48 7.55 21.32
N LEU A 534 -0.02 6.36 20.91
CA LEU A 534 1.38 6.11 20.57
C LEU A 534 1.69 6.31 19.07
N MET A 535 0.68 6.49 18.21
CA MET A 535 0.87 6.80 16.79
C MET A 535 1.40 8.23 16.63
N SER A 536 2.40 8.42 15.76
CA SER A 536 2.92 9.78 15.52
C SER A 536 1.86 10.72 14.96
N ASP A 537 1.91 12.00 15.34
CA ASP A 537 0.93 13.02 14.90
C ASP A 537 0.85 13.13 13.38
N LEU A 538 1.99 13.06 12.71
CA LEU A 538 2.06 13.15 11.27
C LEU A 538 1.43 11.94 10.57
N ALA A 539 1.68 10.72 11.08
CA ALA A 539 1.09 9.51 10.52
C ALA A 539 -0.43 9.44 10.79
N TYR A 540 -0.87 9.87 11.99
CA TYR A 540 -2.29 9.95 12.35
C TYR A 540 -3.03 10.95 11.44
N THR A 541 -2.43 12.12 11.18
CA THR A 541 -2.99 13.13 10.27
C THR A 541 -3.19 12.57 8.87
N VAL A 542 -2.18 11.91 8.30
CA VAL A 542 -2.29 11.23 6.99
C VAL A 542 -3.42 10.20 6.99
N TYR A 543 -3.52 9.41 8.06
CA TYR A 543 -4.58 8.42 8.21
C TYR A 543 -5.97 9.06 8.19
N CYS A 544 -6.22 10.11 8.98
CA CYS A 544 -7.52 10.77 9.05
C CYS A 544 -7.97 11.30 7.68
N TYR A 545 -7.11 11.98 6.93
CA TYR A 545 -7.47 12.53 5.62
C TYR A 545 -7.64 11.48 4.52
N LEU A 546 -6.81 10.43 4.50
CA LEU A 546 -6.95 9.37 3.51
C LEU A 546 -8.16 8.46 3.76
N THR A 547 -8.62 8.36 5.01
CA THR A 547 -9.78 7.54 5.37
C THR A 547 -11.09 8.32 5.45
N GLY A 548 -11.03 9.65 5.50
CA GLY A 548 -12.21 10.50 5.69
C GLY A 548 -12.76 10.51 7.11
N ASN A 549 -12.02 9.99 8.09
CA ASN A 549 -12.43 9.92 9.49
C ASN A 549 -12.79 11.32 10.03
N ASP A 550 -13.84 11.43 10.85
CA ASP A 550 -14.37 12.69 11.41
C ASP A 550 -13.31 13.54 12.12
N GLY A 551 -12.26 12.90 12.68
CA GLY A 551 -11.10 13.59 13.23
C GLY A 551 -10.38 14.53 12.25
N SER A 552 -10.51 14.32 10.93
CA SER A 552 -9.90 15.17 9.91
C SER A 552 -10.44 16.61 9.89
N GLU A 553 -11.71 16.85 10.23
CA GLU A 553 -12.30 18.20 10.29
C GLU A 553 -11.73 19.02 11.45
N ALA A 554 -11.22 18.31 12.45
CA ALA A 554 -10.64 18.91 13.63
C ALA A 554 -9.15 19.28 13.42
N ILE A 555 -8.50 18.77 12.37
CA ILE A 555 -7.10 19.08 12.08
C ILE A 555 -7.02 20.34 11.22
N LYS A 556 -6.25 21.35 11.66
CA LYS A 556 -6.00 22.57 10.89
C LYS A 556 -4.51 22.78 10.69
N ILE A 557 -4.13 23.36 9.55
CA ILE A 557 -2.73 23.76 9.35
C ILE A 557 -2.70 25.23 9.00
N GLN A 558 -2.00 26.01 9.82
CA GLN A 558 -1.83 27.45 9.59
C GLN A 558 -0.44 27.74 9.02
N LYS A 559 -0.30 28.90 8.39
CA LYS A 559 1.02 29.36 7.95
C LYS A 559 1.69 29.99 9.14
N MET A 560 2.99 29.77 9.33
CA MET A 560 3.77 30.66 10.18
C MET A 560 3.65 32.09 9.64
N SER A 561 2.84 32.91 10.30
CA SER A 561 2.87 34.35 10.21
C SER A 561 3.33 34.87 11.56
N LYS A 562 4.58 34.57 11.93
CA LYS A 562 5.24 35.39 12.95
C LYS A 562 5.60 36.71 12.29
N GLU A 563 5.06 37.78 12.87
CA GLU A 563 5.15 39.17 12.43
C GLU A 563 6.56 39.61 12.04
#